data_AF-A0A7X7I7R5-F1
#
_entry.id   AF-A0A7X7I7R5-F1
#
_cell.length_a   1.000
_cell.length_b   1.000
_cell.length_c   1.000
_cell.angle_alpha   90.00
_cell.angle_beta   90.00
_cell.angle_gamma   90.00
#
_symmetry.space_group_name_H-M   'P 1'
#
loop_
_entity.id
_entity.type
_entity.pdbx_description
1 polymer ?
#
loop_
_entity_poly.entity_id
_entity_poly.type
_entity_poly.pdbx_seq_one_letter_code
_entity_poly.pdbx_strand_id
1 'polypeptide(L)'
;MSEVRVMEAKAQAIEKEGSARAKVLELTASAEAKGIEMKSVAEARGVEAKSEAIEKQGTAEASVMEKKYIAEAKGIKEKADSMKLLDGVGKEHEEFKLRLEKEKSVELAQIEIQKDIADAQAQVIQEALRSAKIDIVGGETLFFDKIMGSITAGKAVDRMVNNSDVLGDIRSTFFNGDPDYFKNQLKKFISQFSMSSEDVKNLTVSALIGRMLSQAEGSSKDTLNNLLGLAEKFGVGGKSVHKYLS
;
A
#
# COMPACT_ATOMS: atom_id res chain seq x y z
N MET A 1 -96.33 95.17 12.13
CA MET A 1 -95.55 94.26 13.01
C MET A 1 -95.61 92.78 12.58
N SER A 2 -96.33 92.42 11.52
CA SER A 2 -96.56 91.03 11.09
C SER A 2 -95.59 90.54 10.00
N GLU A 3 -95.09 91.41 9.12
CA GLU A 3 -94.21 91.01 8.02
C GLU A 3 -92.77 90.68 8.46
N VAL A 4 -92.25 91.38 9.48
CA VAL A 4 -90.91 91.13 10.04
C VAL A 4 -90.80 89.74 10.68
N ARG A 5 -91.85 89.30 11.39
CA ARG A 5 -91.89 87.95 12.01
C ARG A 5 -91.94 86.82 10.99
N VAL A 6 -92.59 87.03 9.85
CA VAL A 6 -92.65 86.02 8.77
C VAL A 6 -91.30 85.92 8.04
N MET A 7 -90.58 87.03 7.90
CA MET A 7 -89.26 87.05 7.28
C MET A 7 -88.19 86.43 8.19
N GLU A 8 -88.22 86.70 9.50
CA GLU A 8 -87.35 86.05 10.49
C GLU A 8 -87.61 84.53 10.58
N ALA A 9 -88.88 84.10 10.57
CA ALA A 9 -89.22 82.68 10.58
C ALA A 9 -88.76 81.95 9.31
N LYS A 10 -88.86 82.60 8.14
CA LYS A 10 -88.33 82.07 6.88
C LYS A 10 -86.79 82.01 6.87
N ALA A 11 -86.12 83.02 7.39
CA ALA A 11 -84.66 83.02 7.51
C ALA A 11 -84.16 81.91 8.45
N GLN A 12 -84.79 81.72 9.61
CA GLN A 12 -84.49 80.62 10.52
C GLN A 12 -84.78 79.24 9.92
N ALA A 13 -85.83 79.11 9.10
CA ALA A 13 -86.12 77.85 8.40
C ALA A 13 -85.03 77.54 7.35
N ILE A 14 -84.60 78.53 6.58
CA ILE A 14 -83.51 78.39 5.59
C ILE A 14 -82.18 78.09 6.27
N GLU A 15 -81.88 78.71 7.42
CA GLU A 15 -80.66 78.44 8.20
C GLU A 15 -80.67 77.03 8.81
N LYS A 16 -81.82 76.59 9.35
CA LYS A 16 -82.00 75.21 9.85
C LYS A 16 -81.93 74.18 8.73
N GLU A 17 -82.48 74.48 7.56
CA GLU A 17 -82.40 73.60 6.39
C GLU A 17 -80.98 73.54 5.81
N GLY A 18 -80.29 74.68 5.71
CA GLY A 18 -78.90 74.76 5.27
C GLY A 18 -77.95 74.03 6.22
N SER A 19 -78.13 74.19 7.54
CA SER A 19 -77.34 73.46 8.54
C SER A 19 -77.65 71.95 8.56
N ALA A 20 -78.91 71.55 8.36
CA ALA A 20 -79.26 70.14 8.21
C ALA A 20 -78.65 69.52 6.94
N ARG A 21 -78.72 70.21 5.79
CA ARG A 21 -78.09 69.77 4.53
C ARG A 21 -76.58 69.69 4.64
N ALA A 22 -75.92 70.68 5.26
CA ALA A 22 -74.48 70.64 5.51
C ALA A 22 -74.09 69.45 6.39
N LYS A 23 -74.87 69.15 7.43
CA LYS A 23 -74.61 68.02 8.33
C LYS A 23 -74.83 66.67 7.65
N VAL A 24 -75.82 66.55 6.76
CA VAL A 24 -76.02 65.35 5.92
C VAL A 24 -74.86 65.19 4.93
N LEU A 25 -74.40 66.28 4.30
CA LEU A 25 -73.25 66.25 3.38
C LEU A 25 -71.95 65.84 4.10
N GLU A 26 -71.71 66.36 5.29
CA GLU A 26 -70.54 66.01 6.12
C GLU A 26 -70.59 64.53 6.56
N LEU A 27 -71.76 64.05 6.99
CA LEU A 27 -71.95 62.65 7.37
C LEU A 27 -71.79 61.69 6.20
N THR A 28 -72.32 62.04 5.02
CA THR A 28 -72.17 61.23 3.80
C THR A 28 -70.73 61.22 3.30
N ALA A 29 -70.07 62.37 3.23
CA ALA A 29 -68.65 62.46 2.89
C ALA A 29 -67.75 61.69 3.89
N SER A 30 -68.06 61.76 5.19
CA SER A 30 -67.34 60.99 6.22
C SER A 30 -67.56 59.48 6.08
N ALA A 31 -68.79 59.05 5.76
CA ALA A 31 -69.10 57.64 5.53
C ALA A 31 -68.44 57.11 4.26
N GLU A 32 -68.42 57.89 3.18
CA GLU A 32 -67.71 57.54 1.93
C GLU A 32 -66.21 57.47 2.13
N ALA A 33 -65.59 58.44 2.82
CA ALA A 33 -64.17 58.42 3.14
C ALA A 33 -63.78 57.18 3.96
N LYS A 34 -64.57 56.83 4.99
CA LYS A 34 -64.37 55.59 5.77
C LYS A 34 -64.58 54.34 4.92
N GLY A 35 -65.54 54.34 4.00
CA GLY A 35 -65.78 53.23 3.07
C GLY A 35 -64.62 53.01 2.09
N ILE A 36 -64.04 54.09 1.57
CA ILE A 36 -62.86 54.05 0.70
C ILE A 36 -61.63 53.60 1.50
N GLU A 37 -61.42 54.13 2.71
CA GLU A 37 -60.31 53.72 3.58
C GLU A 37 -60.39 52.23 3.92
N MET A 38 -61.56 51.73 4.33
CA MET A 38 -61.77 50.31 4.61
C MET A 38 -61.53 49.43 3.38
N LYS A 39 -61.98 49.86 2.20
CA LYS A 39 -61.71 49.13 0.94
C LYS A 39 -60.22 49.12 0.61
N SER A 40 -59.54 50.25 0.67
CA SER A 40 -58.10 50.36 0.39
C SER A 40 -57.26 49.54 1.36
N VAL A 41 -57.62 49.51 2.65
CA VAL A 41 -56.95 48.67 3.66
C VAL A 41 -57.21 47.19 3.40
N ALA A 42 -58.43 46.81 3.02
CA ALA A 42 -58.76 45.43 2.67
C ALA A 42 -58.03 44.98 1.39
N GLU A 43 -57.93 45.83 0.38
CA GLU A 43 -57.18 45.58 -0.85
C GLU A 43 -55.68 45.47 -0.58
N ALA A 44 -55.10 46.38 0.21
CA ALA A 44 -53.69 46.33 0.61
C ALA A 44 -53.36 45.03 1.34
N ARG A 45 -54.18 44.63 2.33
CA ARG A 45 -54.04 43.35 3.02
C ARG A 45 -54.22 42.15 2.08
N GLY A 46 -55.12 42.24 1.12
CA GLY A 46 -55.33 41.20 0.10
C GLY A 46 -54.13 41.05 -0.83
N VAL A 47 -53.48 42.14 -1.22
CA VAL A 47 -52.26 42.14 -2.03
C VAL A 47 -51.07 41.63 -1.21
N GLU A 48 -50.91 42.07 0.04
CA GLU A 48 -49.84 41.63 0.94
C GLU A 48 -49.93 40.12 1.22
N ALA A 49 -51.13 39.62 1.55
CA ALA A 49 -51.36 38.19 1.75
C ALA A 49 -51.10 37.37 0.47
N LYS A 50 -51.44 37.90 -0.71
CA LYS A 50 -51.10 37.25 -1.99
C LYS A 50 -49.60 37.24 -2.26
N SER A 51 -48.90 38.34 -2.02
CA SER A 51 -47.45 38.43 -2.19
C SER A 51 -46.72 37.47 -1.26
N GLU A 52 -47.11 37.41 0.02
CA GLU A 52 -46.56 36.43 0.97
C GLU A 52 -46.85 34.99 0.53
N ALA A 53 -48.05 34.71 0.01
CA ALA A 53 -48.39 33.38 -0.48
C ALA A 53 -47.53 32.99 -1.69
N ILE A 54 -47.30 33.93 -2.62
CA ILE A 54 -46.43 33.71 -3.79
C ILE A 54 -44.97 33.51 -3.36
N GLU A 55 -44.48 34.29 -2.39
CA GLU A 55 -43.11 34.14 -1.87
C GLU A 55 -42.93 32.80 -1.15
N LYS A 56 -43.88 32.41 -0.29
CA LYS A 56 -43.88 31.10 0.40
C LYS A 56 -43.98 29.95 -0.60
N GLN A 57 -44.78 30.09 -1.65
CA GLN A 57 -44.86 29.10 -2.72
C GLN A 57 -43.56 29.02 -3.52
N GLY A 58 -42.99 30.15 -3.94
CA GLY A 58 -41.74 30.20 -4.70
C GLY A 58 -40.54 29.66 -3.93
N THR A 59 -40.45 29.96 -2.63
CA THR A 59 -39.40 29.40 -1.75
C THR A 59 -39.59 27.90 -1.53
N ALA A 60 -40.83 27.43 -1.37
CA ALA A 60 -41.12 26.01 -1.28
C ALA A 60 -40.76 25.26 -2.59
N GLU A 61 -41.13 25.80 -3.74
CA GLU A 61 -40.80 25.25 -5.06
C GLU A 61 -39.28 25.22 -5.28
N ALA A 62 -38.57 26.29 -4.93
CA ALA A 62 -37.11 26.35 -5.01
C ALA A 62 -36.45 25.29 -4.11
N SER A 63 -36.93 25.12 -2.87
CA SER A 63 -36.40 24.09 -1.96
C SER A 63 -36.68 22.66 -2.46
N VAL A 64 -37.85 22.42 -3.05
CA VAL A 64 -38.18 21.13 -3.66
C VAL A 64 -37.26 20.86 -4.85
N MET A 65 -37.03 21.86 -5.70
CA MET A 65 -36.18 21.74 -6.87
C MET A 65 -34.71 21.52 -6.49
N GLU A 66 -34.21 22.24 -5.48
CA GLU A 66 -32.87 22.06 -4.92
C GLU A 66 -32.70 20.62 -4.40
N LYS A 67 -33.63 20.15 -3.56
CA LYS A 67 -33.60 18.77 -3.04
C LYS A 67 -33.63 17.74 -4.16
N LYS A 68 -34.41 17.98 -5.21
CA LYS A 68 -34.48 17.11 -6.39
C LYS A 68 -33.14 17.05 -7.13
N TYR A 69 -32.51 18.19 -7.41
CA TYR A 69 -31.21 18.22 -8.08
C TYR A 69 -30.09 17.63 -7.22
N ILE A 70 -30.12 17.83 -5.89
CA ILE A 70 -29.17 17.18 -4.98
C ILE A 70 -29.35 15.67 -5.00
N ALA A 71 -30.60 15.18 -4.97
CA ALA A 71 -30.88 13.75 -5.05
C ALA A 71 -30.42 13.15 -6.39
N GLU A 72 -30.69 13.85 -7.50
CA GLU A 72 -30.27 13.43 -8.84
C GLU A 72 -28.74 13.43 -8.97
N ALA A 73 -28.07 14.48 -8.49
CA ALA A 73 -26.61 14.57 -8.49
C ALA A 73 -25.98 13.46 -7.64
N LYS A 74 -26.55 13.14 -6.47
CA LYS A 74 -26.11 11.99 -5.66
C LYS A 74 -26.31 10.67 -6.40
N GLY A 75 -27.47 10.46 -7.03
CA GLY A 75 -27.74 9.25 -7.81
C GLY A 75 -26.78 9.09 -9.00
N ILE A 76 -26.48 10.18 -9.72
CA ILE A 76 -25.50 10.17 -10.81
C ILE A 76 -24.10 9.87 -10.28
N LYS A 77 -23.71 10.48 -9.15
CA LYS A 77 -22.41 10.23 -8.52
C LYS A 77 -22.26 8.79 -8.07
N GLU A 78 -23.23 8.25 -7.35
CA GLU A 78 -23.22 6.84 -6.90
C GLU A 78 -23.20 5.86 -8.07
N LYS A 79 -23.94 6.17 -9.15
CA LYS A 79 -23.91 5.39 -10.39
C LYS A 79 -22.55 5.46 -11.07
N ALA A 80 -21.94 6.63 -11.16
CA ALA A 80 -20.60 6.81 -11.73
C ALA A 80 -19.53 6.10 -10.91
N ASP A 81 -19.59 6.19 -9.58
CA ASP A 81 -18.68 5.49 -8.66
C ASP A 81 -18.84 3.98 -8.79
N SER A 82 -20.08 3.48 -8.90
CA SER A 82 -20.37 2.06 -9.16
C SER A 82 -19.83 1.59 -10.51
N MET A 83 -19.98 2.40 -11.57
CA MET A 83 -19.42 2.10 -12.89
C MET A 83 -17.89 2.08 -12.87
N LYS A 84 -17.26 3.01 -12.14
CA LYS A 84 -15.80 3.05 -11.97
C LYS A 84 -15.27 1.80 -11.26
N LEU A 85 -15.99 1.33 -10.24
CA LEU A 85 -15.63 0.10 -9.52
C LEU A 85 -15.68 -1.13 -10.43
N LEU A 86 -16.69 -1.21 -11.31
CA LEU A 86 -16.82 -2.31 -12.27
C LEU A 86 -15.77 -2.24 -13.41
N ASP A 87 -15.42 -1.02 -13.86
CA ASP A 87 -14.44 -0.80 -14.91
C ASP A 87 -13.00 -1.19 -14.50
N GLY A 88 -12.64 -0.99 -13.23
CA GLY A 88 -11.31 -1.37 -12.71
C GLY A 88 -11.02 -2.86 -12.83
N VAL A 89 -11.97 -3.71 -12.42
CA VAL A 89 -11.81 -5.18 -12.46
C VAL A 89 -11.71 -5.68 -13.90
N GLY A 90 -12.50 -5.11 -14.82
CA GLY A 90 -12.44 -5.48 -16.24
C GLY A 90 -11.08 -5.17 -16.88
N LYS A 91 -10.57 -3.96 -16.64
CA LYS A 91 -9.26 -3.51 -17.15
C LYS A 91 -8.11 -4.34 -16.62
N GLU A 92 -8.10 -4.63 -15.32
CA GLU A 92 -7.04 -5.44 -14.72
C GLU A 92 -6.97 -6.85 -15.34
N HIS A 93 -8.13 -7.48 -15.60
CA HIS A 93 -8.18 -8.78 -16.27
C HIS A 93 -7.72 -8.71 -17.74
N GLU A 94 -8.06 -7.63 -18.45
CA GLU A 94 -7.62 -7.42 -19.83
C GLU A 94 -6.10 -7.19 -19.90
N GLU A 95 -5.57 -6.30 -19.07
CA GLU A 95 -4.13 -6.05 -18.95
C GLU A 95 -3.37 -7.30 -18.53
N PHE A 96 -3.92 -8.08 -17.59
CA PHE A 96 -3.33 -9.36 -17.19
C PHE A 96 -3.27 -10.35 -18.35
N LYS A 97 -4.34 -10.49 -19.14
CA LYS A 97 -4.35 -11.35 -20.33
C LYS A 97 -3.34 -10.89 -21.38
N LEU A 98 -3.29 -9.59 -21.67
CA LEU A 98 -2.34 -9.03 -22.64
C LEU A 98 -0.89 -9.25 -22.20
N ARG A 99 -0.61 -9.08 -20.91
CA ARG A 99 0.71 -9.36 -20.34
C ARG A 99 1.06 -10.83 -20.43
N LEU A 100 0.15 -11.74 -20.08
CA LEU A 100 0.39 -13.17 -20.16
C LEU A 100 0.66 -13.63 -21.60
N GLU A 101 -0.11 -13.11 -22.58
CA GLU A 101 0.12 -13.44 -23.99
C GLU A 101 1.47 -12.88 -24.48
N LYS A 102 1.85 -11.67 -24.04
CA LYS A 102 3.18 -11.11 -24.31
C LYS A 102 4.29 -11.98 -23.71
N GLU A 103 4.19 -12.35 -22.43
CA GLU A 103 5.19 -13.19 -21.73
C GLU A 103 5.34 -14.54 -22.45
N LYS A 104 4.23 -15.20 -22.76
CA LYS A 104 4.21 -16.43 -23.55
C LYS A 104 4.89 -16.26 -24.91
N SER A 105 4.63 -15.17 -25.63
CA SER A 105 5.25 -14.92 -26.95
C SER A 105 6.77 -14.75 -26.85
N VAL A 106 7.26 -14.05 -25.82
CA VAL A 106 8.68 -13.85 -25.57
C VAL A 106 9.35 -15.16 -25.18
N GLU A 107 8.71 -15.93 -24.31
CA GLU A 107 9.23 -17.23 -23.86
C GLU A 107 9.32 -18.23 -25.01
N LEU A 108 8.30 -18.30 -25.88
CA LEU A 108 8.36 -19.12 -27.09
C LEU A 108 9.48 -18.70 -28.03
N ALA A 109 9.64 -17.40 -28.29
CA ALA A 109 10.73 -16.90 -29.12
C ALA A 109 12.11 -17.23 -28.51
N GLN A 110 12.24 -17.18 -27.18
CA GLN A 110 13.47 -17.54 -26.50
C GLN A 110 13.78 -19.05 -26.61
N ILE A 111 12.76 -19.91 -26.51
CA ILE A 111 12.90 -21.36 -26.71
C ILE A 111 13.32 -21.66 -28.16
N GLU A 112 12.73 -20.99 -29.15
CA GLU A 112 13.13 -21.14 -30.55
C GLU A 112 14.59 -20.73 -30.79
N ILE A 113 15.02 -19.60 -30.23
CA ILE A 113 16.43 -19.18 -30.31
C ILE A 113 17.37 -20.22 -29.67
N GLN A 114 17.00 -20.77 -28.51
CA GLN A 114 17.81 -21.81 -27.87
C GLN A 114 17.91 -23.08 -28.72
N LYS A 115 16.81 -23.49 -29.36
CA LYS A 115 16.80 -24.61 -30.30
C LYS A 115 17.70 -24.33 -31.49
N ASP A 116 17.60 -23.15 -32.12
CA ASP A 116 18.42 -22.80 -33.27
C ASP A 116 19.91 -22.75 -32.93
N ILE A 117 20.25 -22.24 -31.73
CA ILE A 117 21.62 -22.28 -31.21
C ILE A 117 22.08 -23.73 -31.02
N ALA A 118 21.26 -24.58 -30.42
CA ALA A 118 21.58 -25.98 -30.21
C ALA A 118 21.77 -26.73 -31.54
N ASP A 119 20.92 -26.47 -32.54
CA ASP A 119 21.02 -27.04 -33.88
C ASP A 119 22.31 -26.57 -34.58
N ALA A 120 22.64 -25.27 -34.50
CA ALA A 120 23.89 -24.73 -35.03
C ALA A 120 25.13 -25.32 -34.32
N GLN A 121 25.09 -25.45 -32.99
CA GLN A 121 26.15 -26.09 -32.21
C GLN A 121 26.31 -27.56 -32.60
N ALA A 122 25.20 -28.30 -32.74
CA ALA A 122 25.22 -29.69 -33.16
C ALA A 122 25.79 -29.84 -34.58
N GLN A 123 25.46 -28.95 -35.51
CA GLN A 123 26.04 -28.93 -36.85
C GLN A 123 27.55 -28.67 -36.83
N VAL A 124 28.01 -27.69 -36.05
CA VAL A 124 29.46 -27.41 -35.91
C VAL A 124 30.18 -28.62 -35.33
N ILE A 125 29.63 -29.26 -34.29
CA ILE A 125 30.20 -30.48 -33.70
C ILE A 125 30.19 -31.63 -34.72
N GLN A 126 29.10 -31.82 -35.45
CA GLN A 126 28.96 -32.86 -36.47
C GLN A 126 30.00 -32.70 -37.57
N GLU A 127 30.19 -31.48 -38.07
CA GLU A 127 31.17 -31.19 -39.11
C GLU A 127 32.61 -31.30 -38.58
N ALA A 128 32.85 -30.84 -37.35
CA ALA A 128 34.14 -31.02 -36.69
C ALA A 128 34.49 -32.50 -36.50
N LEU A 129 33.54 -33.34 -36.08
CA LEU A 129 33.74 -34.79 -35.95
C LEU A 129 33.89 -35.50 -37.30
N ARG A 130 33.21 -35.03 -38.35
CA ARG A 130 33.34 -35.55 -39.72
C ARG A 130 34.72 -35.25 -40.32
N SER A 131 35.23 -34.05 -40.07
CA SER A 131 36.52 -33.58 -40.59
C SER A 131 37.71 -34.00 -39.71
N ALA A 132 37.48 -34.23 -38.41
CA ALA A 132 38.52 -34.65 -37.49
C ALA A 132 38.92 -36.11 -37.75
N LYS A 133 40.19 -36.31 -38.11
CA LYS A 133 40.84 -37.61 -38.03
C LYS A 133 41.14 -37.91 -36.55
N ILE A 134 40.22 -38.59 -35.86
CA ILE A 134 40.39 -38.92 -34.44
C ILE A 134 41.37 -40.07 -34.30
N ASP A 135 42.66 -39.75 -34.16
CA ASP A 135 43.66 -40.69 -33.67
C ASP A 135 43.53 -40.76 -32.14
N ILE A 136 42.84 -41.77 -31.63
CA ILE A 136 42.76 -42.04 -30.19
C ILE A 136 44.13 -42.57 -29.73
N VAL A 137 45.05 -41.66 -29.41
CA VAL A 137 46.26 -42.00 -28.66
C VAL A 137 45.83 -42.17 -27.20
N GLY A 138 46.02 -43.37 -26.66
CA GLY A 138 45.41 -43.86 -25.40
C GLY A 138 45.35 -42.86 -24.25
N GLY A 139 44.23 -42.86 -23.52
CA GLY A 139 43.84 -41.93 -22.45
C GLY A 139 44.69 -41.94 -21.17
N GLU A 140 45.98 -42.21 -21.27
CA GLU A 140 46.91 -42.27 -20.14
C GLU A 140 47.34 -40.85 -19.69
N THR A 141 47.38 -39.87 -20.59
CA THR A 141 47.79 -38.48 -20.27
C THR A 141 46.79 -37.74 -19.39
N LEU A 142 45.49 -37.80 -19.66
CA LEU A 142 44.48 -37.15 -18.80
C LEU A 142 44.36 -37.79 -17.42
N PHE A 143 44.54 -39.12 -17.36
CA PHE A 143 44.59 -39.84 -16.08
C PHE A 143 45.85 -39.49 -15.30
N PHE A 144 47.01 -39.42 -15.98
CA PHE A 144 48.27 -39.00 -15.40
C PHE A 144 48.21 -37.57 -14.88
N ASP A 145 47.68 -36.62 -15.66
CA ASP A 145 47.52 -35.23 -15.25
C ASP A 145 46.62 -35.09 -14.02
N LYS A 146 45.54 -35.88 -13.95
CA LYS A 146 44.63 -35.85 -12.80
C LYS A 146 45.27 -36.47 -11.55
N ILE A 147 46.04 -37.55 -11.69
CA ILE A 147 46.80 -38.14 -10.57
C ILE A 147 47.92 -37.22 -10.13
N MET A 148 48.74 -36.70 -11.05
CA MET A 148 49.82 -35.77 -10.74
C MET A 148 49.29 -34.48 -10.13
N GLY A 149 48.16 -33.95 -10.63
CA GLY A 149 47.48 -32.80 -10.04
C GLY A 149 46.99 -33.08 -8.62
N SER A 150 46.40 -34.24 -8.38
CA SER A 150 45.93 -34.64 -7.04
C SER A 150 47.08 -34.85 -6.05
N ILE A 151 48.18 -35.47 -6.50
CA ILE A 151 49.40 -35.66 -5.70
C ILE A 151 50.06 -34.30 -5.42
N THR A 152 50.09 -33.40 -6.41
CA THR A 152 50.67 -32.06 -6.24
C THR A 152 49.83 -31.21 -5.29
N ALA A 153 48.51 -31.25 -5.40
CA ALA A 153 47.60 -30.58 -4.48
C ALA A 153 47.75 -31.13 -3.06
N GLY A 154 47.81 -32.46 -2.89
CA GLY A 154 48.05 -33.10 -1.60
C GLY A 154 49.39 -32.68 -0.98
N LYS A 155 50.47 -32.68 -1.77
CA LYS A 155 51.79 -32.22 -1.32
C LYS A 155 51.82 -30.73 -1.01
N ALA A 156 51.06 -29.91 -1.72
CA ALA A 156 50.96 -28.47 -1.47
C ALA A 156 50.26 -28.20 -0.14
N VAL A 157 49.15 -28.90 0.14
CA VAL A 157 48.45 -28.83 1.43
C VAL A 157 49.34 -29.33 2.57
N ASP A 158 50.02 -30.47 2.39
CA ASP A 158 50.92 -31.02 3.39
C ASP A 158 52.11 -30.08 3.67
N ARG A 159 52.72 -29.48 2.64
CA ARG A 159 53.74 -28.43 2.83
C ARG A 159 53.20 -27.20 3.54
N MET A 160 51.97 -26.77 3.24
CA MET A 160 51.35 -25.63 3.90
C MET A 160 51.14 -25.91 5.39
N VAL A 161 50.68 -27.11 5.75
CA VAL A 161 50.51 -27.52 7.16
C VAL A 161 51.88 -27.62 7.86
N ASN A 162 52.90 -28.15 7.20
CA ASN A 162 54.23 -28.33 7.79
C ASN A 162 55.07 -27.04 7.84
N ASN A 163 54.82 -26.05 6.98
CA ASN A 163 55.59 -24.78 6.92
C ASN A 163 54.82 -23.56 7.45
N SER A 164 53.58 -23.71 7.91
CA SER A 164 52.83 -22.60 8.49
C SER A 164 52.94 -22.66 10.01
N ASP A 165 53.58 -21.66 10.60
CA ASP A 165 53.69 -21.53 12.05
C ASP A 165 52.30 -21.51 12.71
N VAL A 166 51.33 -20.80 12.12
CA VAL A 166 49.95 -20.72 12.62
C VAL A 166 49.22 -22.06 12.59
N LEU A 167 49.34 -22.83 11.49
CA LEU A 167 48.71 -24.15 11.41
C LEU A 167 49.44 -25.19 12.28
N GLY A 168 50.75 -25.05 12.41
CA GLY A 168 51.58 -25.83 13.34
C GLY A 168 51.22 -25.58 14.80
N ASP A 169 50.96 -24.32 15.15
CA ASP A 169 50.50 -23.91 16.48
C ASP A 169 49.09 -24.45 16.79
N ILE A 170 48.16 -24.37 15.83
CA ILE A 170 46.83 -24.98 16.00
C ILE A 170 46.94 -26.49 16.15
N ARG A 171 47.79 -27.13 15.34
CA ARG A 171 48.04 -28.58 15.41
C ARG A 171 48.64 -28.95 16.77
N SER A 172 49.65 -28.25 17.26
CA SER A 172 50.26 -28.56 18.57
C SER A 172 49.33 -28.26 19.74
N THR A 173 48.51 -27.21 19.62
CA THR A 173 47.54 -26.79 20.64
C THR A 173 46.39 -27.78 20.77
N PHE A 174 45.84 -28.29 19.66
CA PHE A 174 44.65 -29.15 19.69
C PHE A 174 44.96 -30.64 19.39
N PHE A 175 45.90 -30.92 18.48
CA PHE A 175 46.10 -32.25 17.88
C PHE A 175 47.52 -32.78 18.10
N ASN A 176 47.81 -33.24 19.32
CA ASN A 176 49.09 -33.86 19.69
C ASN A 176 49.09 -35.41 19.60
N GLY A 177 48.00 -36.01 19.12
CA GLY A 177 47.85 -37.46 19.00
C GLY A 177 47.20 -38.15 20.19
N ASP A 178 46.90 -37.42 21.28
CA ASP A 178 46.16 -37.93 22.44
C ASP A 178 44.69 -37.47 22.41
N PRO A 179 43.72 -38.40 22.29
CA PRO A 179 42.29 -38.07 22.31
C PRO A 179 41.83 -37.32 23.58
N ASP A 180 42.45 -37.59 24.74
CA ASP A 180 42.06 -36.95 25.99
C ASP A 180 42.63 -35.53 26.11
N TYR A 181 43.81 -35.28 25.54
CA TYR A 181 44.38 -33.94 25.42
C TYR A 181 43.51 -33.02 24.56
N PHE A 182 43.07 -33.50 23.38
CA PHE A 182 42.17 -32.75 22.51
C PHE A 182 40.88 -32.37 23.23
N LYS A 183 40.24 -33.32 23.93
CA LYS A 183 39.01 -33.07 24.71
C LYS A 183 39.22 -32.04 25.80
N ASN A 184 40.34 -32.11 26.51
CA ASN A 184 40.67 -31.15 27.58
C ASN A 184 40.94 -29.75 27.02
N GLN A 185 41.65 -29.64 25.90
CA GLN A 185 41.89 -28.34 25.27
C GLN A 185 40.62 -27.74 24.68
N LEU A 186 39.78 -28.57 24.06
CA LEU A 186 38.46 -28.17 23.59
C LEU A 186 37.57 -27.69 24.75
N LYS A 187 37.59 -28.39 25.89
CA LYS A 187 36.85 -27.99 27.10
C LYS A 187 37.37 -26.67 27.67
N LYS A 188 38.69 -26.44 27.67
CA LYS A 188 39.30 -25.16 28.07
C LYS A 188 38.88 -24.03 27.13
N PHE A 189 38.95 -24.26 25.82
CA PHE A 189 38.51 -23.29 24.81
C PHE A 189 37.03 -22.93 24.98
N ILE A 190 36.16 -23.92 25.16
CA ILE A 190 34.73 -23.70 25.41
C ILE A 190 34.50 -22.94 26.73
N SER A 191 35.28 -23.23 27.77
CA SER A 191 35.16 -22.54 29.07
C SER A 191 35.60 -21.07 29.04
N GLN A 192 36.43 -20.66 28.07
CA GLN A 192 36.82 -19.24 27.88
C GLN A 192 35.63 -18.37 27.45
N PHE A 193 34.64 -18.97 26.77
CA PHE A 193 33.38 -18.32 26.42
C PHE A 193 32.29 -18.57 27.47
N SER A 194 32.67 -18.76 28.75
CA SER A 194 31.75 -18.96 29.89
C SER A 194 30.65 -20.01 29.62
N MET A 195 31.02 -21.08 28.92
CA MET A 195 30.12 -22.17 28.54
C MET A 195 30.65 -23.49 29.10
N SER A 196 29.76 -24.34 29.60
CA SER A 196 30.11 -25.70 29.97
C SER A 196 29.94 -26.67 28.80
N SER A 197 30.62 -27.82 28.87
CA SER A 197 30.43 -28.93 27.92
C SER A 197 28.97 -29.41 27.85
N GLU A 198 28.20 -29.18 28.92
CA GLU A 198 26.79 -29.54 29.02
C GLU A 198 25.88 -28.47 28.38
N ASP A 199 26.25 -27.19 28.50
CA ASP A 199 25.59 -26.08 27.79
C ASP A 199 25.70 -26.24 26.28
N VAL A 200 26.88 -26.61 25.77
CA VAL A 200 27.11 -26.77 24.32
C VAL A 200 26.30 -27.93 23.74
N LYS A 201 26.11 -29.00 24.51
CA LYS A 201 25.40 -30.21 24.08
C LYS A 201 23.93 -29.94 23.69
N ASN A 202 23.29 -29.01 24.40
CA ASN A 202 21.86 -28.71 24.26
C ASN A 202 21.58 -27.53 23.32
N LEU A 203 22.61 -26.93 22.73
CA LEU A 203 22.48 -25.81 21.81
C LEU A 203 22.51 -26.26 20.35
N THR A 204 21.85 -25.48 19.50
CA THR A 204 22.01 -25.55 18.05
C THR A 204 23.28 -24.82 17.62
N VAL A 205 23.81 -25.14 16.44
CA VAL A 205 25.03 -24.50 15.92
C VAL A 205 24.88 -22.96 15.86
N SER A 206 23.72 -22.46 15.43
CA SER A 206 23.45 -21.02 15.43
C SER A 206 23.31 -20.42 16.83
N ALA A 207 22.71 -21.14 17.78
CA ALA A 207 22.58 -20.66 19.17
C ALA A 207 23.93 -20.64 19.90
N LEU A 208 24.81 -21.61 19.61
CA LEU A 208 26.19 -21.63 20.10
C LEU A 208 26.98 -20.43 19.56
N ILE A 209 26.96 -20.20 18.25
CA ILE A 209 27.67 -19.08 17.62
C ILE A 209 27.13 -17.74 18.12
N GLY A 210 25.80 -17.61 18.27
CA GLY A 210 25.17 -16.42 18.85
C GLY A 210 25.59 -16.14 20.30
N ARG A 211 25.75 -17.19 21.11
CA ARG A 211 26.25 -17.06 22.49
C ARG A 211 27.73 -16.69 22.52
N MET A 212 28.55 -17.25 21.63
CA MET A 212 29.96 -16.85 21.47
C MET A 212 30.10 -15.40 20.98
N LEU A 213 29.23 -14.95 20.07
CA LEU A 213 29.17 -13.54 19.61
C LEU A 213 28.90 -12.56 20.75
N SER A 214 28.07 -12.95 21.71
CA SER A 214 27.73 -12.11 22.86
C SER A 214 28.90 -11.90 23.84
N GLN A 215 29.92 -12.77 23.79
CA GLN A 215 31.06 -12.75 24.71
C GLN A 215 32.41 -12.50 24.02
N ALA A 216 32.47 -12.52 22.70
CA ALA A 216 33.67 -12.20 21.93
C ALA A 216 33.92 -10.70 21.88
N GLU A 217 35.18 -10.26 21.80
CA GLU A 217 35.57 -8.86 21.59
C GLU A 217 36.41 -8.71 20.30
N GLY A 218 36.34 -7.53 19.65
CA GLY A 218 37.16 -7.18 18.49
C GLY A 218 36.89 -8.02 17.22
N SER A 219 37.95 -8.36 16.48
CA SER A 219 37.95 -9.08 15.20
C SER A 219 37.32 -10.48 15.23
N SER A 220 37.16 -11.05 16.43
CA SER A 220 36.47 -12.33 16.65
C SER A 220 34.96 -12.21 16.38
N LYS A 221 34.35 -11.03 16.58
CA LYS A 221 32.92 -10.83 16.28
C LYS A 221 32.63 -10.93 14.79
N ASP A 222 33.46 -10.32 13.95
CA ASP A 222 33.27 -10.34 12.49
C ASP A 222 33.40 -11.76 11.93
N THR A 223 34.37 -12.52 12.44
CA THR A 223 34.58 -13.92 12.08
C THR A 223 33.37 -14.78 12.48
N LEU A 224 32.84 -14.59 13.69
CA LEU A 224 31.67 -15.34 14.17
C LEU A 224 30.37 -14.94 13.44
N ASN A 225 30.21 -13.69 13.04
CA ASN A 225 29.09 -13.24 12.20
C ASN A 225 29.13 -13.89 10.81
N ASN A 226 30.32 -13.99 10.22
CA ASN A 226 30.50 -14.70 8.95
C ASN A 226 30.21 -16.20 9.09
N LEU A 227 30.65 -16.83 10.18
CA LEU A 227 30.36 -18.24 10.47
C LEU A 227 28.87 -18.50 10.69
N LEU A 228 28.14 -17.56 11.32
CA LEU A 228 26.69 -17.65 11.47
C LEU A 228 25.99 -17.63 10.10
N GLY A 229 26.36 -16.69 9.22
CA GLY A 229 25.81 -16.62 7.87
C GLY A 229 26.13 -17.84 7.00
N LEU A 230 27.30 -18.46 7.18
CA LEU A 230 27.64 -19.73 6.53
C LEU A 230 26.81 -20.89 7.09
N ALA A 231 26.63 -20.97 8.41
CA ALA A 231 25.84 -22.02 9.05
C ALA A 231 24.36 -21.99 8.62
N GLU A 232 23.81 -20.81 8.38
CA GLU A 232 22.47 -20.62 7.83
C GLU A 232 22.39 -21.03 6.35
N LYS A 233 23.35 -20.59 5.52
CA LYS A 233 23.43 -20.96 4.09
C LYS A 233 23.56 -22.46 3.86
N PHE A 234 24.33 -23.16 4.71
CA PHE A 234 24.51 -24.60 4.62
C PHE A 234 23.40 -25.40 5.35
N GLY A 235 22.40 -24.73 5.93
CA GLY A 235 21.29 -25.41 6.62
C GLY A 235 21.72 -26.23 7.84
N VAL A 236 22.87 -25.89 8.44
CA VAL A 236 23.42 -26.57 9.62
C VAL A 236 23.13 -25.82 10.92
N GLY A 237 22.70 -24.56 10.83
CA GLY A 237 22.42 -23.69 11.97
C GLY A 237 21.42 -24.24 12.99
N GLY A 238 20.36 -24.93 12.54
CA GLY A 238 19.33 -25.53 13.40
C GLY A 238 19.68 -26.91 13.97
N LYS A 239 20.83 -27.50 13.61
CA LYS A 239 21.22 -28.83 14.07
C LYS A 239 21.86 -28.75 15.46
N SER A 240 21.53 -29.69 16.34
CA SER A 240 22.17 -29.79 17.66
C SER A 240 23.66 -30.07 17.52
N VAL A 241 24.47 -29.34 18.30
CA VAL A 241 25.93 -29.44 18.29
C VAL A 241 26.41 -30.82 18.76
N HIS A 242 25.63 -31.51 19.60
CA HIS A 242 25.94 -32.88 20.07
C HIS A 242 26.20 -33.88 18.93
N LYS A 243 25.56 -33.70 17.78
CA LYS A 243 25.73 -34.59 16.62
C LYS A 243 27.14 -34.54 16.01
N TYR A 244 27.92 -33.50 16.34
CA TYR A 244 29.27 -33.27 15.81
C TYR A 244 30.36 -33.37 16.89
N LEU A 245 29.99 -33.56 18.16
CA LEU A 245 30.90 -33.67 19.31
C LEU A 245 30.95 -35.07 19.94
N SER A 246 30.18 -36.03 19.41
CA SER A 246 30.14 -37.43 19.83
C SER A 246 31.26 -38.25 19.20
#